data_AF-A0A0E3RDV0-F1
#
_entry.id   AF-A0A0E3RDV0-F1
#
_cell.length_a   1.000
_cell.length_b   1.000
_cell.length_c   1.000
_cell.angle_alpha   90.00
_cell.angle_beta   90.00
_cell.angle_gamma   90.00
#
_symmetry.space_group_name_H-M   'P 1'
#
loop_
_entity.id
_entity.type
_entity.pdbx_description
1 polymer ?
#
loop_
_entity_poly.entity_id
_entity_poly.type
_entity_poly.pdbx_seq_one_letter_code
_entity_poly.pdbx_strand_id
1 'polypeptide(L)'
;MIEKTGIVDTLEERQPYITRKQEKGQEIPLACDNNSLAGAISQRACVYSGARVVLNPVTDAVHLVHGPIGCAGYTWDIRGAKSSGVETNRSSFSTDMKEIDVVFGGEKKLSNAIDELAGIYRPPVIFVYSTCIVGIIGDDLEAVCKTASKKHNIPVIPVKSEGFKGNKSDGYKAACNALKQLIKRPEKKTVEKKSEIRSESKKPDIKHSKIEKMEIKKPKINILGDFNVAGDVWLVKPLFEKMGIEVIVSMTGDSTAESISRAAEADLNLVQCSGSMTYLAKWMQQEYGIPYQTVSFFGIEDISIALRETAEYFGSEEMKKKAEKILEAETNRIMPEISRVRESIKGKKAAIYMGGPAKALTLIKGFAELGMEVVIIGTQTGKKEDYEQISYSVRDGTVIVDDANPLELADLLVKQKADLMVAGVKERFIAYKLGVAFCDFNHDRVVEFEGFDGFVNFAKEVDASINSPVWKAVRQRTLNPEPLEPKKTMVESGQEKATIKEEVSEKPYSKKCKGLAPKPEFLHSGQDAVVESEV
;
A
#
# COMPACT_ATOMS: atom_id res chain seq x y z
N MET A 1 27.39 2.62 -22.19
CA MET A 1 28.16 1.37 -22.29
C MET A 1 27.94 0.60 -21.00
N ILE A 2 27.78 -0.73 -21.02
CA ILE A 2 27.59 -1.52 -19.78
C ILE A 2 28.96 -1.69 -19.14
N GLU A 3 29.22 -0.96 -18.05
CA GLU A 3 30.40 -1.16 -17.22
C GLU A 3 30.11 -2.18 -16.11
N LYS A 4 31.02 -3.13 -15.92
CA LYS A 4 30.95 -4.15 -14.89
C LYS A 4 31.25 -3.53 -13.52
N THR A 5 30.24 -3.00 -12.84
CA THR A 5 30.35 -2.51 -11.45
C THR A 5 30.62 -3.62 -10.41
N GLY A 6 30.80 -4.86 -10.83
CA GLY A 6 31.01 -6.02 -9.94
C GLY A 6 29.77 -6.45 -9.14
N ILE A 7 28.73 -5.62 -9.04
CA ILE A 7 27.46 -5.93 -8.35
C ILE A 7 26.38 -6.36 -9.36
N VAL A 8 26.10 -5.54 -10.36
CA VAL A 8 25.04 -5.75 -11.35
C VAL A 8 25.38 -5.03 -12.65
N ASP A 9 25.01 -5.61 -13.79
CA ASP A 9 25.18 -4.95 -15.08
C ASP A 9 24.08 -3.90 -15.26
N THR A 10 24.44 -2.60 -15.30
CA THR A 10 23.47 -1.49 -15.37
C THR A 10 23.98 -0.33 -16.25
N LEU A 11 23.12 0.68 -16.44
CA LEU A 11 23.44 1.97 -17.05
C LEU A 11 24.42 2.74 -16.17
N GLU A 12 25.30 3.53 -16.79
CA GLU A 12 26.34 4.29 -16.09
C GLU A 12 25.74 5.26 -15.05
N GLU A 13 24.65 5.93 -15.41
CA GLU A 13 23.94 6.87 -14.56
C GLU A 13 23.19 6.19 -13.40
N ARG A 14 23.02 4.86 -13.46
CA ARG A 14 22.36 4.06 -12.41
C ARG A 14 23.34 3.53 -11.38
N GLN A 15 24.64 3.48 -11.66
CA GLN A 15 25.64 2.93 -10.73
C GLN A 15 25.61 3.56 -9.33
N PRO A 16 25.43 4.89 -9.15
CA PRO A 16 25.38 5.50 -7.82
C PRO A 16 24.18 5.06 -6.96
N TYR A 17 23.16 4.45 -7.55
CA TYR A 17 21.92 4.04 -6.89
C TYR A 17 21.92 2.57 -6.46
N ILE A 18 23.08 1.91 -6.56
CA ILE A 18 23.24 0.50 -6.22
C ILE A 18 24.53 0.35 -5.42
N THR A 19 24.43 -0.23 -4.24
CA THR A 19 25.59 -0.45 -3.38
C THR A 19 25.50 -1.78 -2.66
N ARG A 20 26.65 -2.27 -2.20
CA ARG A 20 26.72 -3.44 -1.33
C ARG A 20 27.11 -2.96 0.05
N LYS A 21 26.32 -3.32 1.06
CA LYS A 21 26.63 -3.00 2.44
C LYS A 21 28.02 -3.55 2.81
N GLN A 22 28.89 -2.67 3.27
CA GLN A 22 30.19 -3.00 3.87
C GLN A 22 30.08 -2.97 5.41
N GLU A 23 31.17 -3.25 6.12
CA GLU A 23 31.19 -3.39 7.59
C GLU A 23 30.48 -2.24 8.34
N LYS A 24 29.90 -2.54 9.51
CA LYS A 24 29.10 -1.62 10.32
C LYS A 24 29.80 -0.28 10.58
N GLY A 25 29.15 0.82 10.19
CA GLY A 25 29.54 2.19 10.55
C GLY A 25 30.19 3.01 9.42
N GLN A 26 30.37 2.44 8.24
CA GLN A 26 30.75 3.23 7.05
C GLN A 26 29.54 3.93 6.44
N GLU A 27 29.71 5.17 6.01
CA GLU A 27 28.70 5.91 5.25
C GLU A 27 28.37 5.13 3.97
N ILE A 28 27.09 4.97 3.65
CA ILE A 28 26.65 4.26 2.45
C ILE A 28 26.70 5.26 1.29
N PRO A 29 27.56 5.07 0.27
CA PRO A 29 27.56 5.93 -0.90
C PRO A 29 26.41 5.52 -1.83
N LEU A 30 25.18 5.90 -1.48
CA LEU A 30 23.98 5.63 -2.26
C LEU A 30 23.26 6.92 -2.64
N ALA A 31 23.21 7.22 -3.93
CA ALA A 31 22.31 8.23 -4.46
C ALA A 31 20.85 7.75 -4.33
N CYS A 32 19.96 8.64 -3.92
CA CYS A 32 18.54 8.34 -3.70
C CYS A 32 17.69 9.61 -3.82
N ASP A 33 16.37 9.46 -3.76
CA ASP A 33 15.38 10.56 -3.81
C ASP A 33 15.49 11.49 -5.04
N ASN A 34 16.09 10.99 -6.13
CA ASN A 34 16.22 11.72 -7.41
C ASN A 34 15.11 11.34 -8.39
N ASN A 35 14.94 12.11 -9.47
CA ASN A 35 14.04 11.73 -10.57
C ASN A 35 14.48 10.42 -11.22
N SER A 36 13.51 9.63 -11.68
CA SER A 36 13.81 8.39 -12.40
C SER A 36 14.51 8.68 -13.71
N LEU A 37 15.52 7.87 -14.02
CA LEU A 37 16.26 7.97 -15.27
C LEU A 37 15.36 7.61 -16.46
N ALA A 38 15.33 8.48 -17.47
CA ALA A 38 14.56 8.25 -18.69
C ALA A 38 15.03 6.98 -19.40
N GLY A 39 14.08 6.15 -19.84
CA GLY A 39 14.39 4.87 -20.51
C GLY A 39 14.83 3.74 -19.57
N ALA A 40 15.03 3.99 -18.27
CA ALA A 40 15.41 2.97 -17.31
C ALA A 40 14.26 2.04 -16.89
N ILE A 41 13.02 2.26 -17.35
CA ILE A 41 11.85 1.43 -16.97
C ILE A 41 11.67 1.40 -15.43
N SER A 42 11.66 2.59 -14.81
CA SER A 42 11.41 2.71 -13.36
C SER A 42 10.08 2.06 -12.97
N GLN A 43 10.05 1.49 -11.77
CA GLN A 43 8.87 0.87 -11.18
C GLN A 43 8.02 1.85 -10.34
N ARG A 44 8.42 3.13 -10.28
CA ARG A 44 7.69 4.19 -9.55
C ARG A 44 6.33 4.47 -10.16
N ALA A 45 5.47 5.05 -9.31
CA ALA A 45 4.15 5.54 -9.69
C ALA A 45 4.06 7.06 -9.56
N CYS A 46 3.08 7.63 -10.25
CA CYS A 46 2.84 9.08 -10.28
C CYS A 46 2.06 9.60 -9.06
N VAL A 47 1.95 10.92 -8.96
CA VAL A 47 1.18 11.63 -7.92
C VAL A 47 -0.26 11.16 -7.83
N TYR A 48 -0.97 11.02 -8.97
CA TYR A 48 -2.34 10.50 -9.02
C TYR A 48 -2.45 9.12 -8.36
N SER A 49 -1.54 8.21 -8.70
CA SER A 49 -1.53 6.86 -8.11
C SER A 49 -1.35 6.92 -6.59
N GLY A 50 -0.44 7.76 -6.10
CA GLY A 50 -0.23 7.98 -4.66
C GLY A 50 -1.47 8.49 -3.94
N ALA A 51 -2.15 9.47 -4.53
CA ALA A 51 -3.37 10.02 -3.95
C ALA A 51 -4.53 9.02 -3.99
N ARG A 52 -4.72 8.34 -5.13
CA ARG A 52 -5.77 7.36 -5.32
C ARG A 52 -5.59 6.19 -4.38
N VAL A 53 -4.38 5.65 -4.21
CA VAL A 53 -4.21 4.53 -3.27
C VAL A 53 -4.67 4.96 -1.89
N VAL A 54 -4.20 6.08 -1.33
CA VAL A 54 -4.57 6.53 0.02
C VAL A 54 -6.08 6.77 0.17
N LEU A 55 -6.73 7.41 -0.80
CA LEU A 55 -8.14 7.78 -0.64
C LEU A 55 -9.11 6.65 -0.98
N ASN A 56 -8.75 5.70 -1.85
CA ASN A 56 -9.68 4.66 -2.32
C ASN A 56 -10.35 3.84 -1.21
N PRO A 57 -9.72 3.53 -0.06
CA PRO A 57 -10.41 2.79 1.00
C PRO A 57 -11.45 3.56 1.80
N VAL A 58 -11.73 4.83 1.51
CA VAL A 58 -12.89 5.54 2.07
C VAL A 58 -14.15 4.97 1.42
N THR A 59 -14.75 4.01 2.10
CA THR A 59 -15.71 3.02 1.60
C THR A 59 -17.00 3.61 1.02
N ASP A 60 -17.46 4.71 1.61
CA ASP A 60 -18.69 5.42 1.25
C ASP A 60 -18.47 6.58 0.28
N ALA A 61 -17.22 6.84 -0.14
CA ALA A 61 -16.90 7.96 -1.02
C ALA A 61 -17.13 7.64 -2.50
N VAL A 62 -17.51 8.67 -3.26
CA VAL A 62 -17.39 8.65 -4.72
C VAL A 62 -16.02 9.19 -5.11
N HIS A 63 -15.31 8.45 -5.96
CA HIS A 63 -14.01 8.83 -6.47
C HIS A 63 -14.06 9.14 -7.97
N LEU A 64 -14.13 10.43 -8.31
CA LEU A 64 -14.25 10.93 -9.69
C LEU A 64 -12.89 11.33 -10.26
N VAL A 65 -12.45 10.63 -11.30
CA VAL A 65 -11.19 10.91 -12.01
C VAL A 65 -11.44 11.88 -13.16
N HIS A 66 -10.99 13.12 -13.01
CA HIS A 66 -11.09 14.12 -14.05
C HIS A 66 -9.91 14.00 -15.02
N GLY A 67 -10.20 13.46 -16.20
CA GLY A 67 -9.18 13.13 -17.19
C GLY A 67 -9.69 12.19 -18.28
N PRO A 68 -8.80 11.79 -19.19
CA PRO A 68 -9.04 10.68 -20.11
C PRO A 68 -9.22 9.36 -19.34
N ILE A 69 -9.87 8.39 -19.97
CA ILE A 69 -10.31 7.14 -19.31
C ILE A 69 -9.19 6.32 -18.67
N GLY A 70 -7.96 6.41 -19.16
CA GLY A 70 -6.86 5.52 -18.77
C GLY A 70 -6.59 5.49 -17.26
N CYS A 71 -6.48 6.65 -16.61
CA CYS A 71 -6.22 6.72 -15.17
C CYS A 71 -7.31 6.01 -14.36
N ALA A 72 -8.58 6.18 -14.74
CA ALA A 72 -9.72 5.55 -14.08
C ALA A 72 -9.76 4.04 -14.32
N GLY A 73 -9.50 3.61 -15.56
CA GLY A 73 -9.49 2.19 -15.93
C GLY A 73 -8.39 1.40 -15.23
N TYR A 74 -7.14 1.88 -15.26
CA TYR A 74 -6.00 1.15 -14.65
C TYR A 74 -6.01 1.16 -13.12
N THR A 75 -6.78 2.05 -12.50
CA THR A 75 -6.88 2.14 -11.03
C THR A 75 -8.24 1.72 -10.50
N TRP A 76 -9.06 1.08 -11.32
CA TRP A 76 -10.32 0.52 -10.88
C TRP A 76 -10.07 -0.65 -9.92
N ASP A 77 -10.47 -0.49 -8.66
CA ASP A 77 -10.35 -1.49 -7.58
C ASP A 77 -8.92 -2.08 -7.40
N ILE A 78 -7.90 -1.31 -7.76
CA ILE A 78 -6.47 -1.68 -7.74
C ILE A 78 -5.94 -2.09 -6.35
N ARG A 79 -6.65 -1.76 -5.26
CA ARG A 79 -6.05 -1.77 -3.92
C ARG A 79 -6.26 -3.06 -3.14
N GLY A 80 -7.26 -3.88 -3.49
CA GLY A 80 -7.63 -5.05 -2.71
C GLY A 80 -8.09 -4.73 -1.28
N ALA A 81 -8.46 -3.47 -1.01
CA ALA A 81 -8.94 -3.05 0.29
C ALA A 81 -10.32 -3.67 0.55
N LYS A 82 -10.51 -4.24 1.74
CA LYS A 82 -11.78 -4.83 2.14
C LYS A 82 -12.64 -3.81 2.87
N SER A 83 -13.96 -3.96 2.75
CA SER A 83 -14.93 -3.20 3.54
C SER A 83 -15.88 -4.14 4.29
N SER A 84 -16.28 -3.71 5.49
CA SER A 84 -17.27 -4.40 6.32
C SER A 84 -18.70 -3.89 6.09
N GLY A 85 -18.88 -2.90 5.20
CA GLY A 85 -20.16 -2.25 4.96
C GLY A 85 -20.34 -1.83 3.51
N VAL A 86 -20.48 -0.53 3.29
CA VAL A 86 -20.72 0.06 1.97
C VAL A 86 -19.48 -0.03 1.09
N GLU A 87 -19.65 -0.20 -0.22
CA GLU A 87 -18.54 -0.39 -1.15
C GLU A 87 -18.62 0.56 -2.36
N THR A 88 -19.15 1.77 -2.17
CA THR A 88 -19.25 2.81 -3.22
C THR A 88 -17.88 3.09 -3.85
N ASN A 89 -16.82 2.98 -3.05
CA ASN A 89 -15.45 3.16 -3.49
C ASN A 89 -14.93 2.14 -4.52
N ARG A 90 -15.58 0.96 -4.64
CA ARG A 90 -15.23 -0.05 -5.64
C ARG A 90 -15.65 0.36 -7.05
N SER A 91 -16.55 1.33 -7.20
CA SER A 91 -16.85 1.93 -8.49
C SER A 91 -15.74 2.90 -8.92
N SER A 92 -15.44 2.94 -10.21
CA SER A 92 -14.50 3.91 -10.78
C SER A 92 -15.27 4.87 -11.70
N PHE A 93 -15.25 6.16 -11.36
CA PHE A 93 -15.93 7.20 -12.13
C PHE A 93 -14.91 8.07 -12.87
N SER A 94 -15.24 8.48 -14.08
CA SER A 94 -14.39 9.36 -14.88
C SER A 94 -15.22 10.34 -15.69
N THR A 95 -14.64 11.51 -15.96
CA THR A 95 -15.20 12.42 -16.97
C THR A 95 -14.88 11.97 -18.39
N ASP A 96 -14.01 10.96 -18.59
CA ASP A 96 -13.59 10.43 -19.89
C ASP A 96 -13.37 11.55 -20.92
N MET A 97 -12.42 12.43 -20.61
CA MET A 97 -12.14 13.61 -21.43
C MET A 97 -11.77 13.21 -22.85
N LYS A 98 -12.44 13.83 -23.81
CA LYS A 98 -12.18 13.70 -25.25
C LYS A 98 -11.41 14.91 -25.74
N GLU A 99 -11.00 14.88 -27.00
CA GLU A 99 -10.26 15.97 -27.63
C GLU A 99 -10.96 17.33 -27.48
N ILE A 100 -12.29 17.36 -27.61
CA ILE A 100 -13.08 18.60 -27.42
C ILE A 100 -12.90 19.21 -26.01
N ASP A 101 -12.80 18.36 -24.98
CA ASP A 101 -12.62 18.79 -23.59
C ASP A 101 -11.18 19.31 -23.37
N VAL A 102 -10.21 18.82 -24.15
CA VAL A 102 -8.82 19.30 -24.11
C VAL A 102 -8.70 20.66 -24.79
N VAL A 103 -9.41 20.87 -25.90
CA VAL A 103 -9.37 22.14 -26.65
C VAL A 103 -10.12 23.26 -25.94
N PHE A 104 -11.29 22.95 -25.35
CA PHE A 104 -12.20 23.96 -24.81
C PHE A 104 -12.33 23.96 -23.28
N GLY A 105 -11.63 23.06 -22.58
CA GLY A 105 -11.72 22.91 -21.12
C GLY A 105 -12.73 21.84 -20.69
N GLY A 106 -12.44 21.16 -19.57
CA GLY A 106 -13.22 20.06 -19.03
C GLY A 106 -14.22 20.44 -17.93
N GLU A 107 -14.18 21.69 -17.45
CA GLU A 107 -14.90 22.14 -16.24
C GLU A 107 -16.42 21.92 -16.32
N LYS A 108 -17.05 22.23 -17.46
CA LYS A 108 -18.50 22.02 -17.63
C LYS A 108 -18.87 20.54 -17.55
N LYS A 109 -18.06 19.68 -18.17
CA LYS A 109 -18.24 18.23 -18.12
C LYS A 109 -18.04 17.69 -16.71
N LEU A 110 -17.05 18.22 -16.00
CA LEU A 110 -16.81 17.92 -14.59
C LEU A 110 -18.01 18.30 -13.71
N SER A 111 -18.55 19.51 -13.86
CA SER A 111 -19.73 19.96 -13.11
C SER A 111 -20.92 19.03 -13.33
N ASN A 112 -21.20 18.67 -14.59
CA ASN A 112 -22.31 17.77 -14.92
C ASN A 112 -22.11 16.37 -14.33
N ALA A 113 -20.88 15.84 -14.40
CA ALA A 113 -20.56 14.54 -13.81
C ALA A 113 -20.73 14.55 -12.28
N ILE A 114 -20.33 15.62 -11.60
CA ILE A 114 -20.56 15.75 -10.15
C ILE A 114 -22.06 15.81 -9.84
N ASP A 115 -22.84 16.57 -10.63
CA ASP A 115 -24.30 16.66 -10.46
C ASP A 115 -24.98 15.29 -10.59
N GLU A 116 -24.60 14.52 -11.61
CA GLU A 116 -25.13 13.18 -11.85
C GLU A 116 -24.76 12.22 -10.71
N LEU A 117 -23.49 12.18 -10.31
CA LEU A 117 -23.02 11.29 -9.24
C LEU A 117 -23.63 11.64 -7.88
N ALA A 118 -23.79 12.93 -7.57
CA ALA A 118 -24.46 13.37 -6.36
C ALA A 118 -25.95 12.95 -6.35
N GLY A 119 -26.62 13.01 -7.50
CA GLY A 119 -28.02 12.60 -7.64
C GLY A 119 -28.24 11.09 -7.49
N ILE A 120 -27.37 10.29 -8.13
CA ILE A 120 -27.47 8.81 -8.16
C ILE A 120 -27.01 8.21 -6.83
N TYR A 121 -25.80 8.54 -6.37
CA TYR A 121 -25.17 7.86 -5.24
C TYR A 121 -25.44 8.53 -3.89
N ARG A 122 -25.80 9.82 -3.89
CA ARG A 122 -25.96 10.64 -2.68
C ARG A 122 -24.84 10.42 -1.65
N PRO A 123 -23.56 10.47 -2.08
CA PRO A 123 -22.45 10.10 -1.21
C PRO A 123 -22.22 11.17 -0.14
N PRO A 124 -21.65 10.80 1.02
CA PRO A 124 -21.24 11.76 2.04
C PRO A 124 -20.02 12.61 1.62
N VAL A 125 -19.27 12.18 0.61
CA VAL A 125 -18.13 12.93 0.05
C VAL A 125 -17.86 12.51 -1.40
N ILE A 126 -17.44 13.46 -2.23
CA ILE A 126 -16.91 13.23 -3.57
C ILE A 126 -15.45 13.71 -3.61
N PHE A 127 -14.51 12.81 -3.92
CA PHE A 127 -13.13 13.18 -4.23
C PHE A 127 -12.95 13.35 -5.73
N VAL A 128 -12.45 14.50 -6.17
CA VAL A 128 -12.24 14.82 -7.58
C VAL A 128 -10.74 14.88 -7.87
N TYR A 129 -10.21 13.93 -8.62
CA TYR A 129 -8.78 13.82 -8.92
C TYR A 129 -8.43 14.55 -10.21
N SER A 130 -7.44 15.45 -10.18
CA SER A 130 -6.82 15.94 -11.41
C SER A 130 -5.82 14.93 -11.96
N THR A 131 -5.91 14.69 -13.28
CA THR A 131 -4.91 13.94 -14.06
C THR A 131 -3.97 14.91 -14.79
N CYS A 132 -3.01 14.39 -15.56
CA CYS A 132 -1.99 15.22 -16.22
C CYS A 132 -2.58 16.31 -17.11
N ILE A 133 -3.57 15.99 -17.95
CA ILE A 133 -4.07 16.96 -18.95
C ILE A 133 -4.80 18.14 -18.29
N VAL A 134 -5.50 17.90 -17.18
CA VAL A 134 -6.23 18.91 -16.41
C VAL A 134 -5.31 20.04 -15.97
N GLY A 135 -4.13 19.70 -15.44
CA GLY A 135 -3.15 20.70 -15.03
C GLY A 135 -2.48 21.44 -16.19
N ILE A 136 -2.47 20.87 -17.41
CA ILE A 136 -1.87 21.50 -18.59
C ILE A 136 -2.84 22.51 -19.21
N ILE A 137 -4.12 22.14 -19.33
CA ILE A 137 -5.13 23.02 -19.93
C ILE A 137 -5.61 24.11 -18.97
N GLY A 138 -5.34 23.94 -17.66
CA GLY A 138 -5.59 24.96 -16.65
C GLY A 138 -7.01 24.98 -16.10
N ASP A 139 -7.72 23.84 -16.12
CA ASP A 139 -9.06 23.73 -15.52
C ASP A 139 -9.02 24.04 -14.00
N ASP A 140 -9.92 24.92 -13.54
CA ASP A 140 -10.05 25.32 -12.14
C ASP A 140 -10.93 24.34 -11.35
N LEU A 141 -10.32 23.22 -10.96
CA LEU A 141 -10.97 22.22 -10.10
C LEU A 141 -11.50 22.80 -8.80
N GLU A 142 -10.82 23.78 -8.20
CA GLU A 142 -11.20 24.31 -6.89
C GLU A 142 -12.49 25.10 -6.99
N ALA A 143 -12.63 25.94 -8.03
CA ALA A 143 -13.86 26.69 -8.29
C ALA A 143 -15.05 25.76 -8.57
N VAL A 144 -14.86 24.73 -9.41
CA VAL A 144 -15.92 23.77 -9.76
C VAL A 144 -16.34 22.97 -8.52
N CYS A 145 -15.39 22.39 -7.77
CA CYS A 145 -15.69 21.61 -6.57
C CYS A 145 -16.36 22.45 -5.49
N LYS A 146 -15.91 23.69 -5.26
CA LYS A 146 -16.52 24.61 -4.29
C LYS A 146 -17.97 24.95 -4.66
N THR A 147 -18.25 25.14 -5.94
CA THR A 147 -19.60 25.43 -6.44
C THR A 147 -20.50 24.21 -6.26
N ALA A 148 -20.04 23.02 -6.67
CA ALA A 148 -20.78 21.78 -6.52
C ALA A 148 -21.02 21.42 -5.05
N SER A 149 -20.04 21.63 -4.18
CA SER A 149 -20.16 21.40 -2.74
C SER A 149 -21.30 22.22 -2.12
N LYS A 150 -21.40 23.51 -2.48
CA LYS A 150 -22.53 24.36 -2.05
C LYS A 150 -23.87 23.91 -2.63
N LYS A 151 -23.89 23.54 -3.91
CA LYS A 151 -25.10 23.14 -4.63
C LYS A 151 -25.73 21.87 -4.04
N HIS A 152 -24.91 20.88 -3.73
CA HIS A 152 -25.36 19.57 -3.24
C HIS A 152 -25.32 19.42 -1.72
N ASN A 153 -24.77 20.41 -1.00
CA ASN A 153 -24.57 20.36 0.44
C ASN A 153 -23.79 19.10 0.92
N ILE A 154 -22.81 18.70 0.11
CA ILE A 154 -21.87 17.61 0.43
C ILE A 154 -20.44 18.08 0.14
N PRO A 155 -19.44 17.63 0.91
CA PRO A 155 -18.04 17.85 0.58
C PRO A 155 -17.69 17.32 -0.82
N VAL A 156 -17.42 18.21 -1.76
CA VAL A 156 -16.77 17.91 -3.04
C VAL A 156 -15.34 18.44 -2.96
N ILE A 157 -14.38 17.54 -2.88
CA ILE A 157 -13.00 17.85 -2.50
C ILE A 157 -12.08 17.68 -3.71
N PRO A 158 -11.43 18.76 -4.18
CA PRO A 158 -10.43 18.66 -5.25
C PRO A 158 -9.15 18.03 -4.71
N VAL A 159 -8.61 17.07 -5.46
CA VAL A 159 -7.36 16.38 -5.17
C VAL A 159 -6.38 16.75 -6.29
N LYS A 160 -5.50 17.72 -6.00
CA LYS A 160 -4.45 18.19 -6.91
C LYS A 160 -3.38 17.11 -7.10
N SER A 161 -3.59 16.21 -8.04
CA SER A 161 -2.84 14.95 -8.18
C SER A 161 -2.27 14.70 -9.57
N GLU A 162 -2.00 15.77 -10.33
CA GLU A 162 -1.48 15.71 -11.69
C GLU A 162 -0.17 14.91 -11.72
N GLY A 163 -0.12 13.89 -12.57
CA GLY A 163 0.92 12.86 -12.50
C GLY A 163 2.34 13.36 -12.73
N PHE A 164 2.52 14.48 -13.44
CA PHE A 164 3.82 15.06 -13.77
C PHE A 164 4.45 15.90 -12.64
N LYS A 165 3.72 16.20 -11.56
CA LYS A 165 4.18 17.12 -10.50
C LYS A 165 5.27 16.54 -9.59
N GLY A 166 5.50 15.23 -9.64
CA GLY A 166 6.40 14.53 -8.74
C GLY A 166 6.14 13.03 -8.76
N ASN A 167 6.26 12.39 -7.60
CA ASN A 167 6.13 10.94 -7.49
C ASN A 167 5.00 10.53 -6.52
N LYS A 168 4.87 9.23 -6.27
CA LYS A 168 3.85 8.65 -5.38
C LYS A 168 3.80 9.30 -3.99
N SER A 169 4.94 9.74 -3.44
CA SER A 169 5.02 10.40 -2.14
C SER A 169 4.27 11.74 -2.12
N ASP A 170 4.34 12.51 -3.19
CA ASP A 170 3.58 13.77 -3.32
C ASP A 170 2.08 13.51 -3.45
N GLY A 171 1.71 12.37 -4.04
CA GLY A 171 0.34 11.88 -4.04
C GLY A 171 -0.21 11.61 -2.65
N TYR A 172 0.61 11.05 -1.74
CA TYR A 172 0.21 10.86 -0.34
C TYR A 172 -0.09 12.19 0.35
N LYS A 173 0.72 13.22 0.10
CA LYS A 173 0.49 14.58 0.64
C LYS A 173 -0.80 15.18 0.09
N ALA A 174 -1.07 15.02 -1.21
CA ALA A 174 -2.32 15.48 -1.84
C ALA A 174 -3.54 14.80 -1.20
N ALA A 175 -3.48 13.49 -0.99
CA ALA A 175 -4.52 12.74 -0.28
C ALA A 175 -4.69 13.19 1.17
N CYS A 176 -3.59 13.38 1.91
CA CYS A 176 -3.66 13.90 3.27
C CYS A 176 -4.36 15.26 3.31
N ASN A 177 -4.06 16.16 2.36
CA ASN A 177 -4.74 17.46 2.27
C ASN A 177 -6.24 17.35 1.97
N ALA A 178 -6.67 16.33 1.23
CA ALA A 178 -8.08 16.03 1.04
C ALA A 178 -8.72 15.51 2.34
N LEU A 179 -8.06 14.57 3.04
CA LEU A 179 -8.55 14.01 4.31
C LEU A 179 -8.70 15.09 5.40
N LYS A 180 -7.78 16.05 5.48
CA LYS A 180 -7.86 17.19 6.42
C LYS A 180 -9.20 17.92 6.35
N GLN A 181 -9.79 18.04 5.16
CA GLN A 181 -11.04 18.77 4.96
C GLN A 181 -12.26 18.03 5.49
N LEU A 182 -12.14 16.72 5.76
CA LEU A 182 -13.22 15.92 6.35
C LEU A 182 -13.18 15.91 7.87
N ILE A 183 -12.02 16.13 8.49
CA ILE A 183 -11.84 16.06 9.94
C ILE A 183 -12.50 17.29 10.59
N LYS A 184 -13.46 17.04 11.49
CA LYS A 184 -14.19 18.11 12.20
C LYS A 184 -13.50 18.41 13.52
N ARG A 185 -13.45 19.69 13.88
CA ARG A 185 -13.02 20.10 15.24
C ARG A 185 -14.05 19.60 16.25
N PRO A 186 -13.62 18.96 17.36
CA PRO A 186 -14.53 18.64 18.45
C PRO A 186 -15.12 19.95 19.01
N GLU A 187 -16.43 19.98 19.25
CA GLU A 187 -17.02 21.11 19.97
C GLU A 187 -16.37 21.21 21.35
N LYS A 188 -15.74 22.35 21.66
CA LYS A 188 -15.24 22.62 23.01
C LYS A 188 -16.47 22.63 23.93
N LYS A 189 -16.63 21.60 24.77
CA LYS A 189 -17.51 21.70 25.94
C LYS A 189 -16.95 22.82 26.81
N THR A 190 -17.59 23.98 26.78
CA THR A 190 -17.28 25.10 27.67
C THR A 190 -17.52 24.61 29.09
N VAL A 191 -16.45 24.25 29.80
CA VAL A 191 -16.52 24.06 31.25
C VAL A 191 -16.65 25.48 31.81
N GLU A 192 -17.89 25.90 32.07
CA GLU A 192 -18.16 27.12 32.82
C GLU A 192 -17.46 27.01 34.18
N LYS A 193 -16.32 27.68 34.33
CA LYS A 193 -15.77 27.99 35.64
C LYS A 193 -16.76 28.91 36.32
N LYS A 194 -17.66 28.35 37.14
CA LYS A 194 -18.40 29.13 38.14
C LYS A 194 -17.37 29.80 39.05
N SER A 195 -17.27 31.11 38.92
CA SER A 195 -16.55 31.98 39.84
C SER A 195 -17.18 31.88 41.22
N GLU A 196 -16.41 31.41 42.19
CA GLU A 196 -16.79 31.45 43.60
C GLU A 196 -16.80 32.91 44.07
N ILE A 197 -18.00 33.40 44.39
CA ILE A 197 -18.19 34.58 45.24
C ILE A 197 -18.26 34.06 46.68
N ARG A 198 -17.37 34.59 47.52
CA ARG A 198 -17.35 34.40 48.99
C ARG A 198 -18.68 34.86 49.63
N SER A 199 -19.23 34.04 50.52
CA SER A 199 -19.53 34.44 51.91
C SER A 199 -19.87 33.23 52.78
N GLU A 200 -19.30 33.23 53.98
CA GLU A 200 -19.48 32.23 55.03
C GLU A 200 -20.88 32.34 55.67
N SER A 201 -21.52 31.20 55.97
CA SER A 201 -21.99 30.84 57.33
C SER A 201 -23.10 29.77 57.31
N LYS A 202 -22.89 28.72 58.13
CA LYS A 202 -23.82 27.69 58.68
C LYS A 202 -23.74 26.27 58.08
N LYS A 203 -23.36 25.32 58.95
CA LYS A 203 -23.44 23.84 58.83
C LYS A 203 -24.86 23.33 59.18
N PRO A 204 -25.14 22.01 59.14
CA PRO A 204 -25.18 21.13 57.96
C PRO A 204 -26.55 20.38 57.89
N ASP A 205 -27.03 20.02 56.70
CA ASP A 205 -28.08 19.00 56.59
C ASP A 205 -27.65 17.94 55.57
N ILE A 206 -27.48 16.72 56.09
CA ILE A 206 -27.09 15.52 55.36
C ILE A 206 -28.34 14.99 54.64
N LYS A 207 -28.40 15.12 53.31
CA LYS A 207 -29.29 14.29 52.48
C LYS A 207 -28.59 13.81 51.21
N HIS A 208 -28.36 12.50 51.19
CA HIS A 208 -28.13 11.61 50.06
C HIS A 208 -27.13 12.03 48.98
N SER A 209 -25.92 11.47 49.12
CA SER A 209 -24.93 11.28 48.07
C SER A 209 -25.56 10.66 46.81
N LYS A 210 -25.76 11.46 45.77
CA LYS A 210 -25.70 10.94 44.40
C LYS A 210 -24.24 10.64 44.12
N ILE A 211 -23.89 9.36 44.14
CA ILE A 211 -22.65 8.87 43.55
C ILE A 211 -22.81 9.11 42.04
N GLU A 212 -22.29 10.23 41.55
CA GLU A 212 -22.04 10.39 40.12
C GLU A 212 -21.07 9.27 39.75
N LYS A 213 -21.56 8.29 38.97
CA LYS A 213 -20.69 7.32 38.32
C LYS A 213 -19.71 8.14 37.49
N MET A 214 -18.46 8.26 37.93
CA MET A 214 -17.38 8.76 37.09
C MET A 214 -17.33 7.85 35.87
N GLU A 215 -17.83 8.36 34.75
CA GLU A 215 -17.78 7.66 33.47
C GLU A 215 -16.30 7.55 33.10
N ILE A 216 -15.73 6.35 33.19
CA ILE A 216 -14.33 6.11 32.83
C ILE A 216 -14.22 6.39 31.34
N LYS A 217 -13.67 7.55 30.98
CA LYS A 217 -13.47 7.95 29.57
C LYS A 217 -12.57 6.90 28.91
N LYS A 218 -13.15 6.11 28.00
CA LYS A 218 -12.42 5.10 27.24
C LYS A 218 -11.35 5.79 26.38
N PRO A 219 -10.07 5.41 26.47
CA PRO A 219 -9.02 5.97 25.62
C PRO A 219 -9.33 5.74 24.15
N LYS A 220 -9.10 6.74 23.31
CA LYS A 220 -9.40 6.69 21.88
C LYS A 220 -8.14 6.82 21.04
N ILE A 221 -8.03 6.03 19.98
CA ILE A 221 -6.93 6.11 19.02
C ILE A 221 -7.43 6.20 17.59
N ASN A 222 -6.59 6.76 16.72
CA ASN A 222 -6.66 6.51 15.28
C ASN A 222 -5.51 5.62 14.85
N ILE A 223 -5.75 4.76 13.87
CA ILE A 223 -4.69 4.04 13.15
C ILE A 223 -4.48 4.80 11.83
N LEU A 224 -3.31 5.38 11.61
CA LEU A 224 -3.00 6.16 10.41
C LEU A 224 -2.10 5.37 9.46
N GLY A 225 -2.54 5.21 8.22
CA GLY A 225 -1.74 4.62 7.15
C GLY A 225 -1.86 3.10 7.08
N ASP A 226 -2.86 2.53 7.75
CA ASP A 226 -3.37 1.21 7.42
C ASP A 226 -4.59 1.38 6.49
N PHE A 227 -4.64 0.52 5.50
CA PHE A 227 -5.48 0.65 4.32
C PHE A 227 -6.39 -0.55 4.12
N ASN A 228 -6.40 -1.46 5.09
CA ASN A 228 -7.20 -2.67 5.11
C ASN A 228 -7.04 -3.53 3.84
N VAL A 229 -5.82 -3.60 3.31
CA VAL A 229 -5.50 -4.47 2.17
C VAL A 229 -5.74 -5.91 2.62
N ALA A 230 -6.52 -6.66 1.85
CA ALA A 230 -6.97 -8.01 2.18
C ALA A 230 -7.75 -8.19 3.49
N GLY A 231 -7.87 -7.18 4.36
CA GLY A 231 -8.53 -7.29 5.67
C GLY A 231 -7.61 -7.07 6.88
N ASP A 232 -6.38 -6.58 6.68
CA ASP A 232 -5.37 -6.40 7.76
C ASP A 232 -5.89 -5.69 9.03
N VAL A 233 -6.64 -4.60 8.88
CA VAL A 233 -7.17 -3.81 10.01
C VAL A 233 -8.05 -4.68 10.89
N TRP A 234 -8.77 -5.64 10.32
CA TRP A 234 -9.70 -6.50 11.05
C TRP A 234 -9.00 -7.49 11.99
N LEU A 235 -7.73 -7.80 11.74
CA LEU A 235 -6.90 -8.60 12.65
C LEU A 235 -6.25 -7.74 13.74
N VAL A 236 -5.96 -6.48 13.44
CA VAL A 236 -5.25 -5.56 14.34
C VAL A 236 -6.21 -4.85 15.32
N LYS A 237 -7.31 -4.28 14.81
CA LYS A 237 -8.26 -3.47 15.58
C LYS A 237 -8.78 -4.18 16.84
N PRO A 238 -9.17 -5.47 16.80
CA PRO A 238 -9.65 -6.17 17.98
C PRO A 238 -8.61 -6.29 19.11
N LEU A 239 -7.31 -6.25 18.81
CA LEU A 239 -6.25 -6.32 19.82
C LEU A 239 -6.29 -5.09 20.73
N PHE A 240 -6.42 -3.89 20.14
CA PHE A 240 -6.56 -2.63 20.88
C PHE A 240 -7.92 -2.55 21.61
N GLU A 241 -8.99 -3.04 21.00
CA GLU A 241 -10.31 -3.07 21.64
C GLU A 241 -10.35 -3.98 22.88
N LYS A 242 -9.69 -5.15 22.82
CA LYS A 242 -9.51 -6.05 23.99
C LYS A 242 -8.69 -5.39 25.12
N MET A 243 -7.81 -4.45 24.80
CA MET A 243 -7.10 -3.64 25.80
C MET A 243 -7.99 -2.56 26.45
N GLY A 244 -9.20 -2.35 25.94
CA GLY A 244 -10.11 -1.31 26.41
C GLY A 244 -9.95 0.02 25.69
N ILE A 245 -9.32 0.04 24.51
CA ILE A 245 -9.15 1.24 23.68
C ILE A 245 -10.27 1.29 22.62
N GLU A 246 -10.79 2.47 22.30
CA GLU A 246 -11.66 2.69 21.14
C GLU A 246 -10.81 3.07 19.93
N VAL A 247 -10.92 2.32 18.84
CA VAL A 247 -10.33 2.71 17.55
C VAL A 247 -11.39 3.49 16.77
N ILE A 248 -11.21 4.80 16.65
CA ILE A 248 -12.18 5.69 15.99
C ILE A 248 -12.19 5.42 14.48
N VAL A 249 -11.01 5.41 13.87
CA VAL A 249 -10.84 5.25 12.43
C VAL A 249 -9.50 4.59 12.13
N SER A 250 -9.50 3.69 11.14
CA SER A 250 -8.29 3.31 10.41
C SER A 250 -8.22 4.16 9.15
N MET A 251 -7.30 5.12 9.11
CA MET A 251 -7.12 6.09 8.05
C MET A 251 -6.28 5.46 6.93
N THR A 252 -6.85 4.90 5.88
CA THR A 252 -8.28 4.96 5.46
C THR A 252 -8.92 3.58 5.30
N GLY A 253 -8.25 2.49 5.68
CA GLY A 253 -8.76 1.14 5.52
C GLY A 253 -10.13 0.92 6.19
N ASP A 254 -11.14 0.53 5.42
CA ASP A 254 -12.52 0.32 5.90
C ASP A 254 -13.10 1.53 6.66
N SER A 255 -12.71 2.75 6.25
CA SER A 255 -13.21 3.98 6.87
C SER A 255 -14.39 4.56 6.09
N THR A 256 -15.25 5.27 6.80
CA THR A 256 -16.33 6.09 6.26
C THR A 256 -16.01 7.57 6.43
N ALA A 257 -16.60 8.44 5.62
CA ALA A 257 -16.49 9.89 5.78
C ALA A 257 -16.87 10.35 7.20
N GLU A 258 -17.87 9.69 7.81
CA GLU A 258 -18.25 9.91 9.19
C GLU A 258 -17.13 9.57 10.18
N SER A 259 -16.54 8.38 10.08
CA SER A 259 -15.44 7.96 10.97
C SER A 259 -14.22 8.88 10.85
N ILE A 260 -13.89 9.32 9.63
CA ILE A 260 -12.81 10.29 9.37
C ILE A 260 -13.14 11.63 10.04
N SER A 261 -14.40 12.06 9.99
CA SER A 261 -14.81 13.34 10.59
C SER A 261 -14.60 13.39 12.10
N ARG A 262 -14.58 12.23 12.76
CA ARG A 262 -14.36 12.06 14.19
C ARG A 262 -12.89 11.91 14.58
N ALA A 263 -11.95 11.88 13.63
CA ALA A 263 -10.53 11.60 13.91
C ALA A 263 -9.89 12.58 14.92
N ALA A 264 -10.41 13.81 15.06
CA ALA A 264 -9.92 14.77 16.04
C ALA A 264 -10.38 14.50 17.49
N GLU A 265 -11.23 13.48 17.72
CA GLU A 265 -11.60 13.03 19.07
C GLU A 265 -10.54 12.10 19.71
N ALA A 266 -9.55 11.64 18.93
CA ALA A 266 -8.55 10.69 19.41
C ALA A 266 -7.61 11.30 20.44
N ASP A 267 -7.16 10.49 21.39
CA ASP A 267 -6.15 10.84 22.38
C ASP A 267 -4.72 10.50 21.85
N LEU A 268 -4.58 9.60 20.87
CA LEU A 268 -3.31 9.22 20.24
C LEU A 268 -3.50 8.77 18.77
N ASN A 269 -2.54 9.10 17.90
CA ASN A 269 -2.44 8.56 16.54
C ASN A 269 -1.35 7.49 16.43
N LEU A 270 -1.68 6.29 15.99
CA LEU A 270 -0.73 5.23 15.68
C LEU A 270 -0.43 5.22 14.18
N VAL A 271 0.79 5.56 13.76
CA VAL A 271 1.16 5.71 12.35
C VAL A 271 1.83 4.43 11.83
N GLN A 272 1.07 3.58 11.16
CA GLN A 272 1.53 2.33 10.53
C GLN A 272 2.40 2.62 9.29
N CYS A 273 1.87 3.40 8.34
CA CYS A 273 2.62 3.77 7.13
C CYS A 273 3.21 5.17 7.24
N SER A 274 4.38 5.28 7.87
CA SER A 274 5.08 6.56 8.08
C SER A 274 5.31 7.34 6.78
N GLY A 275 5.65 6.66 5.67
CA GLY A 275 5.86 7.30 4.38
C GLY A 275 4.62 8.00 3.80
N SER A 276 3.40 7.58 4.18
CA SER A 276 2.16 8.17 3.64
C SER A 276 1.48 9.13 4.61
N MET A 277 1.40 8.79 5.90
CA MET A 277 0.52 9.49 6.84
C MET A 277 1.24 10.35 7.88
N THR A 278 2.57 10.36 7.95
CA THR A 278 3.30 11.24 8.89
C THR A 278 2.97 12.71 8.66
N TYR A 279 2.72 13.11 7.41
CA TYR A 279 2.31 14.48 7.09
C TYR A 279 0.96 14.85 7.72
N LEU A 280 -0.03 13.94 7.67
CA LEU A 280 -1.33 14.15 8.34
C LEU A 280 -1.18 14.12 9.86
N ALA A 281 -0.40 13.17 10.41
CA ALA A 281 -0.17 13.04 11.85
C ALA A 281 0.48 14.29 12.46
N LYS A 282 1.52 14.84 11.80
CA LYS A 282 2.16 16.10 12.20
C LYS A 282 1.18 17.27 12.19
N TRP A 283 0.33 17.35 11.17
CA TRP A 283 -0.70 18.38 11.12
C TRP A 283 -1.74 18.20 12.24
N MET A 284 -2.22 16.98 12.52
CA MET A 284 -3.17 16.72 13.62
C MET A 284 -2.55 17.04 14.99
N GLN A 285 -1.25 16.81 15.17
CA GLN A 285 -0.53 17.22 16.37
C GLN A 285 -0.48 18.75 16.50
N GLN A 286 -0.21 19.47 15.43
CA GLN A 286 -0.16 20.94 15.43
C GLN A 286 -1.55 21.58 15.62
N GLU A 287 -2.57 21.02 14.96
CA GLU A 287 -3.91 21.60 14.87
C GLU A 287 -4.80 21.22 16.07
N TYR A 288 -4.68 19.98 16.54
CA TYR A 288 -5.55 19.42 17.60
C TYR A 288 -4.78 19.02 18.86
N GLY A 289 -3.45 19.05 18.86
CA GLY A 289 -2.63 18.61 19.99
C GLY A 289 -2.53 17.09 20.15
N ILE A 290 -2.99 16.31 19.15
CA ILE A 290 -3.01 14.84 19.24
C ILE A 290 -1.62 14.29 18.92
N PRO A 291 -0.91 13.66 19.88
CA PRO A 291 0.40 13.09 19.64
C PRO A 291 0.30 11.90 18.67
N TYR A 292 1.45 11.52 18.11
CA TYR A 292 1.54 10.34 17.27
C TYR A 292 2.77 9.50 17.59
N GLN A 293 2.64 8.19 17.39
CA GLN A 293 3.71 7.19 17.49
C GLN A 293 3.80 6.44 16.16
N THR A 294 5.00 6.26 15.64
CA THR A 294 5.21 5.36 14.49
C THR A 294 5.19 3.93 14.99
N VAL A 295 4.36 3.08 14.38
CA VAL A 295 4.20 1.67 14.77
C VAL A 295 4.30 0.77 13.55
N SER A 296 4.46 -0.52 13.80
CA SER A 296 4.37 -1.57 12.80
C SER A 296 3.48 -2.70 13.35
N PHE A 297 2.50 -3.15 12.58
CA PHE A 297 1.64 -4.29 12.93
C PHE A 297 2.05 -5.60 12.24
N PHE A 298 3.18 -5.63 11.54
CA PHE A 298 3.66 -6.82 10.85
C PHE A 298 4.87 -7.42 11.57
N GLY A 299 4.82 -8.73 11.83
CA GLY A 299 5.81 -9.42 12.66
C GLY A 299 5.37 -9.50 14.13
N ILE A 300 5.79 -10.54 14.83
CA ILE A 300 5.42 -10.79 16.23
C ILE A 300 6.04 -9.72 17.13
N GLU A 301 7.29 -9.34 16.86
CA GLU A 301 8.00 -8.35 17.68
C GLU A 301 7.35 -6.97 17.56
N ASP A 302 7.14 -6.50 16.33
CA ASP A 302 6.62 -5.16 16.05
C ASP A 302 5.18 -4.98 16.58
N ILE A 303 4.27 -5.95 16.37
CA ILE A 303 2.92 -5.86 16.96
C ILE A 303 2.97 -5.89 18.49
N SER A 304 3.90 -6.64 19.08
CA SER A 304 4.08 -6.68 20.53
C SER A 304 4.56 -5.35 21.09
N ILE A 305 5.50 -4.70 20.41
CA ILE A 305 5.97 -3.36 20.75
C ILE A 305 4.83 -2.35 20.63
N ALA A 306 4.07 -2.38 19.53
CA ALA A 306 2.95 -1.46 19.32
C ALA A 306 1.90 -1.55 20.44
N LEU A 307 1.53 -2.75 20.87
CA LEU A 307 0.58 -2.96 21.97
C LEU A 307 1.15 -2.48 23.32
N ARG A 308 2.43 -2.78 23.61
CA ARG A 308 3.10 -2.34 24.86
C ARG A 308 3.26 -0.83 24.93
N GLU A 309 3.76 -0.20 23.88
CA GLU A 309 3.97 1.26 23.83
C GLU A 309 2.66 2.03 23.91
N THR A 310 1.59 1.51 23.29
CA THR A 310 0.25 2.09 23.42
C THR A 310 -0.26 1.95 24.86
N ALA A 311 -0.08 0.79 25.50
CA ALA A 311 -0.45 0.59 26.89
C ALA A 311 0.34 1.49 27.85
N GLU A 312 1.64 1.66 27.59
CA GLU A 312 2.54 2.54 28.34
C GLU A 312 2.12 4.00 28.22
N TYR A 313 1.78 4.44 27.01
CA TYR A 313 1.33 5.81 26.73
C TYR A 313 0.11 6.20 27.58
N PHE A 314 -0.89 5.32 27.69
CA PHE A 314 -2.08 5.59 28.51
C PHE A 314 -1.87 5.35 30.02
N GLY A 315 -0.72 4.78 30.42
CA GLY A 315 -0.28 4.69 31.81
C GLY A 315 -1.16 3.83 32.74
N SER A 316 -2.13 3.07 32.21
CA SER A 316 -3.04 2.25 33.00
C SER A 316 -2.43 0.89 33.29
N GLU A 317 -2.17 0.59 34.55
CA GLU A 317 -1.64 -0.71 35.00
C GLU A 317 -2.55 -1.88 34.58
N GLU A 318 -3.86 -1.67 34.56
CA GLU A 318 -4.82 -2.65 34.05
C GLU A 318 -4.64 -2.88 32.55
N MET A 319 -4.42 -1.82 31.78
CA MET A 319 -4.18 -1.90 30.32
C MET A 319 -2.86 -2.62 30.02
N LYS A 320 -1.79 -2.32 30.76
CA LYS A 320 -0.49 -3.03 30.64
C LYS A 320 -0.65 -4.53 30.89
N LYS A 321 -1.36 -4.91 31.96
CA LYS A 321 -1.67 -6.33 32.25
C LYS A 321 -2.51 -6.99 31.16
N LYS A 322 -3.50 -6.29 30.61
CA LYS A 322 -4.30 -6.79 29.48
C LYS A 322 -3.43 -6.98 28.23
N ALA A 323 -2.55 -6.04 27.92
CA ALA A 323 -1.62 -6.15 26.80
C ALA A 323 -0.75 -7.40 26.97
N GLU A 324 -0.04 -7.58 28.09
CA GLU A 324 0.79 -8.77 28.30
C GLU A 324 0.00 -10.09 28.24
N LYS A 325 -1.23 -10.12 28.77
CA LYS A 325 -2.09 -11.31 28.67
C LYS A 325 -2.47 -11.63 27.21
N ILE A 326 -2.76 -10.63 26.39
CA ILE A 326 -3.01 -10.80 24.95
C ILE A 326 -1.74 -11.32 24.28
N LEU A 327 -0.59 -10.70 24.54
CA LEU A 327 0.69 -11.09 23.94
C LEU A 327 1.05 -12.54 24.26
N GLU A 328 0.95 -12.94 25.54
CA GLU A 328 1.23 -14.31 25.97
C GLU A 328 0.29 -15.31 25.27
N ALA A 329 -1.02 -15.03 25.27
CA ALA A 329 -2.01 -15.92 24.68
C ALA A 329 -1.82 -16.07 23.15
N GLU A 330 -1.69 -14.96 22.44
CA GLU A 330 -1.54 -14.96 20.98
C GLU A 330 -0.19 -15.54 20.55
N THR A 331 0.91 -15.18 21.23
CA THR A 331 2.24 -15.74 20.94
C THR A 331 2.25 -17.24 21.13
N ASN A 332 1.79 -17.75 22.29
CA ASN A 332 1.75 -19.19 22.54
C ASN A 332 0.90 -19.95 21.52
N ARG A 333 -0.18 -19.32 21.02
CA ARG A 333 -1.07 -19.89 20.00
C ARG A 333 -0.39 -20.01 18.64
N ILE A 334 0.34 -18.99 18.20
CA ILE A 334 0.91 -18.96 16.84
C ILE A 334 2.29 -19.61 16.74
N MET A 335 3.06 -19.64 17.83
CA MET A 335 4.46 -20.08 17.82
C MET A 335 4.69 -21.52 17.30
N PRO A 336 3.80 -22.51 17.52
CA PRO A 336 3.95 -23.84 16.93
C PRO A 336 4.01 -23.81 15.39
N GLU A 337 3.13 -23.05 14.76
CA GLU A 337 3.07 -22.95 13.30
C GLU A 337 4.24 -22.12 12.75
N ILE A 338 4.59 -21.02 13.42
CA ILE A 338 5.77 -20.23 13.08
C ILE A 338 7.05 -21.07 13.16
N SER A 339 7.18 -21.92 14.19
CA SER A 339 8.33 -22.81 14.35
C SER A 339 8.38 -23.88 13.25
N ARG A 340 7.23 -24.45 12.88
CA ARG A 340 7.13 -25.40 11.75
C ARG A 340 7.61 -24.77 10.45
N VAL A 341 7.10 -23.58 10.13
CA VAL A 341 7.49 -22.84 8.92
C VAL A 341 8.98 -22.48 8.98
N ARG A 342 9.45 -21.90 10.09
CA ARG A 342 10.86 -21.51 10.28
C ARG A 342 11.81 -22.66 9.98
N GLU A 343 11.50 -23.88 10.41
CA GLU A 343 12.34 -25.05 10.12
C GLU A 343 12.36 -25.41 8.62
N SER A 344 11.22 -25.26 7.94
CA SER A 344 11.11 -25.57 6.50
C SER A 344 11.83 -24.58 5.57
N ILE A 345 11.99 -23.32 5.99
CA ILE A 345 12.59 -22.23 5.18
C ILE A 345 13.88 -21.67 5.79
N LYS A 346 14.43 -22.34 6.79
CA LYS A 346 15.65 -21.90 7.49
C LYS A 346 16.81 -21.72 6.51
N GLY A 347 17.47 -20.56 6.59
CA GLY A 347 18.64 -20.24 5.76
C GLY A 347 18.31 -19.92 4.29
N LYS A 348 17.02 -19.85 3.94
CA LYS A 348 16.57 -19.35 2.63
C LYS A 348 16.80 -17.85 2.52
N LYS A 349 17.04 -17.40 1.29
CA LYS A 349 17.39 -16.01 0.98
C LYS A 349 16.21 -15.24 0.41
N ALA A 350 15.89 -14.10 1.02
CA ALA A 350 14.84 -13.20 0.59
C ALA A 350 15.42 -11.97 -0.13
N ALA A 351 14.74 -11.54 -1.18
CA ALA A 351 14.92 -10.26 -1.84
C ALA A 351 13.69 -9.40 -1.61
N ILE A 352 13.87 -8.17 -1.14
CA ILE A 352 12.79 -7.22 -0.85
C ILE A 352 12.87 -6.07 -1.86
N TYR A 353 11.75 -5.77 -2.54
CA TYR A 353 11.63 -4.56 -3.35
C TYR A 353 10.27 -3.88 -3.14
N MET A 354 10.25 -2.72 -2.48
CA MET A 354 9.01 -2.06 -2.03
C MET A 354 8.83 -0.65 -2.57
N GLY A 355 7.58 -0.17 -2.55
CA GLY A 355 7.28 1.22 -2.92
C GLY A 355 7.95 2.26 -2.01
N GLY A 356 8.17 1.94 -0.73
CA GLY A 356 8.82 2.84 0.21
C GLY A 356 9.49 2.10 1.37
N PRO A 357 10.33 2.81 2.14
CA PRO A 357 11.26 2.22 3.11
C PRO A 357 10.59 1.65 4.36
N ALA A 358 9.48 2.23 4.82
CA ALA A 358 8.78 1.76 6.03
C ALA A 358 8.43 0.26 5.96
N LYS A 359 7.79 -0.17 4.86
CA LYS A 359 7.49 -1.59 4.62
C LYS A 359 8.76 -2.44 4.48
N ALA A 360 9.80 -1.89 3.87
CA ALA A 360 11.04 -2.60 3.60
C ALA A 360 11.77 -2.95 4.92
N LEU A 361 11.83 -2.00 5.87
CA LEU A 361 12.38 -2.20 7.21
C LEU A 361 11.62 -3.26 8.02
N THR A 362 10.29 -3.17 8.01
CA THR A 362 9.41 -4.13 8.68
C THR A 362 9.54 -5.55 8.10
N LEU A 363 9.71 -5.68 6.78
CA LEU A 363 9.96 -6.98 6.13
C LEU A 363 11.32 -7.58 6.51
N ILE A 364 12.36 -6.76 6.72
CA ILE A 364 13.66 -7.26 7.20
C ILE A 364 13.49 -7.99 8.53
N LYS A 365 12.75 -7.39 9.48
CA LYS A 365 12.47 -8.02 10.78
C LYS A 365 11.62 -9.27 10.63
N GLY A 366 10.54 -9.23 9.85
CA GLY A 366 9.67 -10.39 9.66
C GLY A 366 10.38 -11.58 9.03
N PHE A 367 11.28 -11.38 8.07
CA PHE A 367 12.10 -12.48 7.55
C PHE A 367 13.12 -13.00 8.56
N ALA A 368 13.70 -12.13 9.38
CA ALA A 368 14.58 -12.56 10.47
C ALA A 368 13.80 -13.44 11.48
N GLU A 369 12.56 -13.07 11.81
CA GLU A 369 11.66 -13.90 12.63
C GLU A 369 11.36 -15.26 11.98
N LEU A 370 11.33 -15.35 10.65
CA LEU A 370 11.18 -16.62 9.91
C LEU A 370 12.49 -17.39 9.69
N GLY A 371 13.64 -16.89 10.20
CA GLY A 371 14.94 -17.53 10.01
C GLY A 371 15.49 -17.44 8.59
N MET A 372 15.01 -16.46 7.81
CA MET A 372 15.50 -16.15 6.47
C MET A 372 16.52 -15.02 6.48
N GLU A 373 17.40 -15.01 5.48
CA GLU A 373 18.39 -13.95 5.28
C GLU A 373 17.96 -13.01 4.16
N VAL A 374 17.91 -11.70 4.41
CA VAL A 374 17.70 -10.71 3.36
C VAL A 374 19.01 -10.43 2.64
N VAL A 375 19.08 -10.70 1.34
CA VAL A 375 20.28 -10.51 0.50
C VAL A 375 20.18 -9.34 -0.47
N ILE A 376 18.95 -8.89 -0.76
CA ILE A 376 18.66 -7.71 -1.57
C ILE A 376 17.57 -6.92 -0.84
N ILE A 377 17.79 -5.62 -0.70
CA ILE A 377 16.79 -4.67 -0.21
C ILE A 377 16.73 -3.48 -1.16
N GLY A 378 15.55 -3.17 -1.66
CA GLY A 378 15.37 -2.03 -2.53
C GLY A 378 14.05 -1.32 -2.33
N THR A 379 14.05 -0.02 -2.62
CA THR A 379 12.84 0.80 -2.53
C THR A 379 12.69 1.72 -3.73
N GLN A 380 11.45 2.13 -4.00
CA GLN A 380 11.18 3.09 -5.07
C GLN A 380 11.44 4.53 -4.60
N THR A 381 11.00 4.92 -3.40
CA THR A 381 11.04 6.33 -2.94
C THR A 381 11.77 6.49 -1.60
N GLY A 382 12.93 5.85 -1.43
CA GLY A 382 13.73 5.93 -0.20
C GLY A 382 14.58 7.20 -0.13
N LYS A 383 14.83 7.70 1.07
CA LYS A 383 15.74 8.82 1.35
C LYS A 383 17.02 8.35 2.00
N LYS A 384 17.99 9.27 2.13
CA LYS A 384 19.29 8.98 2.73
C LYS A 384 19.14 8.38 4.12
N GLU A 385 18.32 8.98 4.98
CA GLU A 385 18.11 8.54 6.36
C GLU A 385 17.45 7.15 6.42
N ASP A 386 16.57 6.86 5.46
CA ASP A 386 15.91 5.54 5.36
C ASP A 386 16.93 4.45 5.00
N TYR A 387 17.82 4.73 4.04
CA TYR A 387 18.86 3.79 3.63
C TYR A 387 19.93 3.59 4.71
N GLU A 388 20.25 4.63 5.49
CA GLU A 388 21.06 4.51 6.71
C GLU A 388 20.41 3.52 7.68
N GLN A 389 19.12 3.68 8.01
CA GLN A 389 18.39 2.74 8.89
C GLN A 389 18.36 1.31 8.32
N ILE A 390 18.12 1.16 7.01
CA ILE A 390 18.14 -0.14 6.33
C ILE A 390 19.51 -0.80 6.51
N SER A 391 20.60 -0.05 6.34
CA SER A 391 21.95 -0.62 6.50
C SER A 391 22.23 -1.11 7.90
N TYR A 392 21.73 -0.45 8.94
CA TYR A 392 21.89 -0.95 10.32
C TYR A 392 21.12 -2.25 10.55
N SER A 393 20.07 -2.50 9.76
CA SER A 393 19.14 -3.62 9.91
C SER A 393 19.51 -4.86 9.08
N VAL A 394 20.33 -4.73 8.03
CA VAL A 394 20.73 -5.85 7.16
C VAL A 394 22.15 -6.33 7.43
N ARG A 395 22.53 -7.51 6.90
CA ARG A 395 23.89 -8.07 7.07
C ARG A 395 24.89 -7.48 6.08
N ASP A 396 26.17 -7.55 6.43
CA ASP A 396 27.24 -7.19 5.52
C ASP A 396 27.17 -8.06 4.26
N GLY A 397 27.43 -7.46 3.11
CA GLY A 397 27.25 -8.11 1.81
C GLY A 397 25.84 -8.00 1.20
N THR A 398 24.83 -7.52 1.94
CA THR A 398 23.49 -7.25 1.38
C THR A 398 23.57 -6.18 0.30
N VAL A 399 22.87 -6.37 -0.83
CA VAL A 399 22.76 -5.33 -1.87
C VAL A 399 21.60 -4.39 -1.53
N ILE A 400 21.88 -3.10 -1.55
CA ILE A 400 20.90 -2.01 -1.34
C ILE A 400 20.72 -1.28 -2.67
N VAL A 401 19.48 -1.09 -3.10
CA VAL A 401 19.16 -0.43 -4.38
C VAL A 401 18.00 0.58 -4.28
N ASP A 402 18.20 1.77 -4.84
CA ASP A 402 17.15 2.77 -5.03
C ASP A 402 16.62 2.76 -6.46
N ASP A 403 15.30 2.82 -6.62
CA ASP A 403 14.60 2.91 -7.92
C ASP A 403 15.06 1.87 -8.96
N ALA A 404 15.20 0.62 -8.51
CA ALA A 404 15.68 -0.47 -9.36
C ALA A 404 14.82 -0.65 -10.62
N ASN A 405 15.46 -0.96 -11.75
CA ASN A 405 14.75 -1.39 -12.95
C ASN A 405 14.61 -2.94 -13.02
N PRO A 406 13.73 -3.47 -13.89
CA PRO A 406 13.52 -4.92 -13.98
C PRO A 406 14.78 -5.72 -14.34
N LEU A 407 15.67 -5.20 -15.19
CA LEU A 407 16.89 -5.91 -15.59
C LEU A 407 17.90 -5.98 -14.44
N GLU A 408 18.06 -4.87 -13.70
CA GLU A 408 18.84 -4.83 -12.46
C GLU A 408 18.31 -5.86 -11.45
N LEU A 409 17.00 -5.87 -11.21
CA LEU A 409 16.36 -6.81 -10.30
C LEU A 409 16.59 -8.26 -10.74
N ALA A 410 16.44 -8.57 -12.04
CA ALA A 410 16.67 -9.91 -12.56
C ALA A 410 18.10 -10.41 -12.31
N ASP A 411 19.09 -9.60 -12.67
CA ASP A 411 20.50 -9.96 -12.53
C ASP A 411 20.89 -10.07 -11.05
N LEU A 412 20.38 -9.17 -10.19
CA LEU A 412 20.59 -9.25 -8.75
C LEU A 412 20.00 -10.52 -8.13
N LEU A 413 18.76 -10.89 -8.48
CA LEU A 413 18.12 -12.11 -7.97
C LEU A 413 18.96 -13.36 -8.25
N VAL A 414 19.53 -13.45 -9.46
CA VAL A 414 20.41 -14.56 -9.86
C VAL A 414 21.75 -14.49 -9.15
N LYS A 415 22.44 -13.34 -9.18
CA LYS A 415 23.78 -13.17 -8.59
C LYS A 415 23.78 -13.36 -7.07
N GLN A 416 22.76 -12.88 -6.36
CA GLN A 416 22.63 -13.06 -4.91
C GLN A 416 21.99 -14.39 -4.50
N LYS A 417 21.55 -15.20 -5.48
CA LYS A 417 20.90 -16.51 -5.27
C LYS A 417 19.69 -16.40 -4.33
N ALA A 418 18.78 -15.47 -4.60
CA ALA A 418 17.55 -15.32 -3.85
C ALA A 418 16.64 -16.55 -4.06
N ASP A 419 16.08 -17.09 -2.98
CA ASP A 419 15.07 -18.16 -3.04
C ASP A 419 13.65 -17.58 -3.19
N LEU A 420 13.43 -16.38 -2.63
CA LEU A 420 12.14 -15.68 -2.62
C LEU A 420 12.35 -14.20 -2.95
N MET A 421 11.48 -13.64 -3.77
CA MET A 421 11.28 -12.20 -3.92
C MET A 421 9.95 -11.78 -3.29
N VAL A 422 9.98 -10.76 -2.44
CA VAL A 422 8.78 -10.07 -1.97
C VAL A 422 8.72 -8.68 -2.58
N ALA A 423 7.66 -8.41 -3.34
CA ALA A 423 7.50 -7.16 -4.08
C ALA A 423 6.03 -6.90 -4.43
N GLY A 424 5.76 -6.14 -5.50
CA GLY A 424 4.42 -5.96 -6.06
C GLY A 424 4.24 -6.72 -7.37
N VAL A 425 3.02 -6.68 -7.91
CA VAL A 425 2.61 -7.42 -9.11
C VAL A 425 3.54 -7.24 -10.33
N LYS A 426 4.19 -6.08 -10.48
CA LYS A 426 5.09 -5.81 -11.61
C LYS A 426 6.32 -6.72 -11.60
N GLU A 427 6.82 -7.07 -10.42
CA GLU A 427 7.99 -7.93 -10.25
C GLU A 427 7.63 -9.42 -10.16
N ARG A 428 6.34 -9.78 -10.09
CA ARG A 428 5.88 -11.17 -9.93
C ARG A 428 6.38 -12.08 -11.05
N PHE A 429 6.17 -11.65 -12.30
CA PHE A 429 6.47 -12.48 -13.46
C PHE A 429 7.97 -12.63 -13.71
N ILE A 430 8.78 -11.63 -13.37
CA ILE A 430 10.23 -11.73 -13.52
C ILE A 430 10.81 -12.74 -12.53
N ALA A 431 10.36 -12.73 -11.27
CA ALA A 431 10.76 -13.72 -10.27
C ALA A 431 10.42 -15.15 -10.73
N TYR A 432 9.17 -15.38 -11.17
CA TYR A 432 8.76 -16.70 -11.66
C TYR A 432 9.55 -17.19 -12.86
N LYS A 433 9.86 -16.32 -13.83
CA LYS A 433 10.66 -16.69 -15.00
C LYS A 433 12.11 -17.04 -14.65
N LEU A 434 12.64 -16.48 -13.57
CA LEU A 434 13.96 -16.79 -13.04
C LEU A 434 13.98 -18.01 -12.10
N GLY A 435 12.81 -18.64 -11.86
CA GLY A 435 12.70 -19.76 -10.94
C GLY A 435 12.81 -19.36 -9.46
N VAL A 436 12.54 -18.08 -9.15
CA VAL A 436 12.53 -17.53 -7.80
C VAL A 436 11.07 -17.48 -7.30
N ALA A 437 10.84 -17.91 -6.07
CA ALA A 437 9.51 -17.83 -5.46
C ALA A 437 9.08 -16.38 -5.29
N PHE A 438 7.78 -16.12 -5.24
CA PHE A 438 7.26 -14.76 -5.15
C PHE A 438 6.16 -14.63 -4.10
N CYS A 439 6.24 -13.60 -3.27
CA CYS A 439 5.17 -13.20 -2.35
C CYS A 439 4.75 -11.76 -2.66
N ASP A 440 3.46 -11.52 -2.95
CA ASP A 440 2.95 -10.16 -3.11
C ASP A 440 2.68 -9.53 -1.74
N PHE A 441 3.40 -8.46 -1.39
CA PHE A 441 3.24 -7.74 -0.12
C PHE A 441 2.58 -6.36 -0.32
N ASN A 442 2.15 -6.07 -1.54
CA ASN A 442 1.54 -4.80 -1.89
C ASN A 442 0.03 -4.96 -2.06
N HIS A 443 -0.51 -4.54 -3.19
CA HIS A 443 -1.93 -4.21 -3.33
C HIS A 443 -2.78 -5.36 -3.90
N ASP A 444 -2.15 -6.36 -4.53
CA ASP A 444 -2.84 -7.43 -5.25
C ASP A 444 -2.98 -8.72 -4.41
N ARG A 445 -2.54 -8.68 -3.15
CA ARG A 445 -2.69 -9.82 -2.24
C ARG A 445 -4.15 -9.95 -1.77
N VAL A 446 -4.56 -11.19 -1.53
CA VAL A 446 -5.91 -11.54 -1.05
C VAL A 446 -5.90 -12.15 0.35
N VAL A 447 -4.74 -12.12 1.01
CA VAL A 447 -4.51 -12.68 2.36
C VAL A 447 -3.94 -11.58 3.25
N GLU A 448 -4.39 -11.53 4.50
CA GLU A 448 -3.96 -10.61 5.54
C GLU A 448 -2.56 -10.98 6.05
N PHE A 449 -1.72 -9.98 6.32
CA PHE A 449 -0.36 -10.13 6.84
C PHE A 449 -0.11 -9.41 8.16
N GLU A 450 -1.01 -8.52 8.60
CA GLU A 450 -0.84 -7.79 9.87
C GLU A 450 -1.47 -8.51 11.06
N GLY A 451 -0.96 -8.22 12.27
CA GLY A 451 -1.30 -8.90 13.50
C GLY A 451 -0.71 -10.31 13.61
N PHE A 452 -1.04 -11.01 14.71
CA PHE A 452 -0.53 -12.36 14.98
C PHE A 452 -0.97 -13.37 13.92
N ASP A 453 -2.26 -13.36 13.55
CA ASP A 453 -2.79 -14.26 12.52
C ASP A 453 -2.27 -13.90 11.13
N GLY A 454 -2.15 -12.60 10.81
CA GLY A 454 -1.57 -12.17 9.56
C GLY A 454 -0.12 -12.61 9.41
N PHE A 455 0.67 -12.58 10.49
CA PHE A 455 2.05 -13.08 10.42
C PHE A 455 2.12 -14.60 10.19
N VAL A 456 1.19 -15.38 10.75
CA VAL A 456 1.05 -16.81 10.42
C VAL A 456 0.69 -17.01 8.96
N ASN A 457 -0.23 -16.21 8.42
CA ASN A 457 -0.61 -16.27 7.02
C ASN A 457 0.57 -15.91 6.10
N PHE A 458 1.33 -14.87 6.43
CA PHE A 458 2.56 -14.52 5.72
C PHE A 458 3.57 -15.67 5.74
N ALA A 459 3.80 -16.28 6.91
CA ALA A 459 4.70 -17.42 7.03
C ALA A 459 4.28 -18.59 6.12
N LYS A 460 2.97 -18.91 6.09
CA LYS A 460 2.41 -19.95 5.23
C LYS A 460 2.54 -19.62 3.74
N GLU A 461 2.31 -18.37 3.35
CA GLU A 461 2.45 -17.93 1.96
C GLU A 461 3.92 -18.06 1.49
N VAL A 462 4.87 -17.69 2.35
CA VAL A 462 6.30 -17.84 2.09
C VAL A 462 6.69 -19.32 1.98
N ASP A 463 6.27 -20.16 2.93
CA ASP A 463 6.51 -21.62 2.91
C ASP A 463 5.95 -22.25 1.63
N ALA A 464 4.67 -22.01 1.34
CA ALA A 464 3.99 -22.54 0.16
C ALA A 464 4.67 -22.09 -1.14
N SER A 465 5.09 -20.82 -1.21
CA SER A 465 5.76 -20.28 -2.38
C SER A 465 7.15 -20.90 -2.59
N ILE A 466 7.97 -21.00 -1.56
CA ILE A 466 9.34 -21.55 -1.66
C ILE A 466 9.31 -23.06 -1.90
N ASN A 467 8.43 -23.78 -1.20
CA ASN A 467 8.37 -25.24 -1.24
C ASN A 467 7.37 -25.79 -2.27
N SER A 468 6.82 -24.94 -3.13
CA SER A 468 5.88 -25.34 -4.17
C SER A 468 6.46 -26.46 -5.06
N PRO A 469 5.67 -27.51 -5.37
CA PRO A 469 6.11 -28.59 -6.26
C PRO A 469 6.42 -28.11 -7.68
N VAL A 470 5.95 -26.92 -8.07
CA VAL A 470 6.24 -26.32 -9.39
C VAL A 470 7.74 -26.22 -9.66
N TRP A 471 8.55 -25.98 -8.62
CA TRP A 471 10.00 -25.85 -8.78
C TRP A 471 10.68 -27.15 -9.17
N LYS A 472 10.10 -28.31 -8.84
CA LYS A 472 10.60 -29.61 -9.31
C LYS A 472 10.40 -29.74 -10.82
N ALA A 473 9.24 -29.31 -11.33
CA ALA A 473 8.94 -29.35 -12.76
C ALA A 473 9.80 -28.37 -13.58
N VAL A 474 10.07 -27.18 -13.05
CA VAL A 474 10.94 -26.18 -13.70
C VAL A 474 12.37 -26.68 -13.81
N ARG A 475 12.95 -27.23 -12.73
CA ARG A 475 14.33 -27.75 -12.72
C ARG A 475 14.55 -28.97 -13.63
N GLN A 476 13.49 -29.70 -13.97
CA GLN A 476 13.53 -30.82 -14.90
C GLN A 476 13.50 -30.38 -16.37
N ARG A 477 13.12 -29.14 -16.67
CA ARG A 477 13.20 -28.60 -18.03
C ARG A 477 14.60 -28.06 -18.29
N THR A 478 15.45 -28.88 -18.88
CA THR A 478 16.55 -28.35 -19.71
C THR A 478 15.90 -27.64 -20.90
N LEU A 479 15.76 -26.32 -20.80
CA LEU A 479 15.58 -25.49 -21.98
C LEU A 479 16.90 -25.60 -22.75
N ASN A 480 16.95 -26.48 -23.75
CA ASN A 480 17.95 -26.39 -24.79
C ASN A 480 17.44 -25.26 -25.71
N PRO A 481 17.96 -24.02 -25.61
CA PRO A 481 17.71 -23.07 -26.67
C PRO A 481 18.30 -23.70 -27.93
N GLU A 482 17.45 -24.10 -28.88
CA GLU A 482 17.96 -24.33 -30.22
C GLU A 482 18.57 -23.00 -30.66
N PRO A 483 19.85 -22.96 -31.04
CA PRO A 483 20.42 -21.78 -31.64
C PRO A 483 19.54 -21.45 -32.85
N LEU A 484 18.89 -20.28 -32.83
CA LEU A 484 18.44 -19.69 -34.07
C LEU A 484 19.72 -19.34 -34.84
N GLU A 485 20.21 -20.29 -35.61
CA GLU A 485 21.29 -20.03 -36.55
C GLU A 485 20.82 -18.86 -37.42
N PRO A 486 21.57 -17.74 -37.48
CA PRO A 486 21.26 -16.70 -38.42
C PRO A 486 21.37 -17.34 -39.81
N LYS A 487 20.23 -17.54 -40.48
CA LYS A 487 20.21 -17.95 -41.88
C LYS A 487 21.03 -16.92 -42.65
N LYS A 488 22.26 -17.28 -43.02
CA LYS A 488 23.07 -16.55 -44.00
C LYS A 488 22.39 -16.73 -45.35
N THR A 489 21.41 -15.89 -45.67
CA THR A 489 21.05 -15.65 -47.06
C THR A 489 22.22 -14.88 -47.68
N MET A 490 22.97 -15.54 -48.55
CA MET A 490 23.89 -14.87 -49.44
C MET A 490 23.08 -13.89 -50.29
N VAL A 491 23.40 -12.60 -50.18
CA VAL A 491 22.87 -11.57 -51.06
C VAL A 491 23.91 -11.36 -52.15
N GLU A 492 23.71 -11.97 -53.32
CA GLU A 492 24.29 -11.46 -54.56
C GLU A 492 23.46 -10.24 -54.99
N SER A 493 24.17 -9.11 -55.14
CA SER A 493 23.84 -7.92 -55.92
C SER A 493 22.36 -7.59 -56.19
N GLY A 494 21.92 -6.45 -55.67
CA GLY A 494 20.77 -5.71 -56.22
C GLY A 494 19.87 -5.12 -55.16
N GLN A 495 19.66 -3.81 -55.23
CA GLN A 495 18.74 -3.04 -54.41
C GLN A 495 17.32 -3.65 -54.41
N GLU A 496 16.66 -3.77 -53.24
CA GLU A 496 15.30 -3.24 -53.02
C GLU A 496 14.74 -3.51 -51.60
N LYS A 497 13.74 -2.71 -51.25
CA LYS A 497 13.08 -2.52 -49.95
C LYS A 497 12.62 -3.84 -49.29
N ALA A 498 12.91 -3.98 -47.99
CA ALA A 498 12.36 -5.04 -47.15
C ALA A 498 10.83 -4.88 -47.00
N THR A 499 10.07 -5.74 -47.67
CA THR A 499 8.66 -5.98 -47.37
C THR A 499 8.61 -7.26 -46.56
N ILE A 500 8.23 -7.18 -45.29
CA ILE A 500 8.06 -8.37 -44.44
C ILE A 500 6.73 -9.03 -44.84
N LYS A 501 6.79 -10.20 -45.47
CA LYS A 501 5.65 -11.11 -45.54
C LYS A 501 5.57 -11.88 -44.23
N GLU A 502 4.49 -11.70 -43.47
CA GLU A 502 4.13 -12.61 -42.39
C GLU A 502 3.75 -13.96 -43.00
N GLU A 503 4.61 -14.97 -42.83
CA GLU A 503 4.20 -16.36 -42.99
C GLU A 503 3.65 -16.85 -41.65
N VAL A 504 2.32 -16.78 -41.51
CA VAL A 504 1.60 -17.48 -40.44
C VAL A 504 1.63 -18.97 -40.79
N SER A 505 2.38 -19.75 -40.01
CA SER A 505 2.39 -21.21 -40.11
C SER A 505 1.03 -21.77 -39.68
N GLU A 506 0.22 -22.26 -40.64
CA GLU A 506 -1.05 -22.96 -40.40
C GLU A 506 -0.92 -24.37 -39.78
N LYS A 507 0.27 -24.79 -39.31
CA LYS A 507 0.44 -26.12 -38.70
C LYS A 507 0.09 -26.07 -37.20
N PRO A 508 -0.95 -26.80 -36.74
CA PRO A 508 -1.29 -26.87 -35.33
C PRO A 508 -0.21 -27.67 -34.60
N TYR A 509 0.56 -27.01 -33.73
CA TYR A 509 1.49 -27.64 -32.81
C TYR A 509 0.73 -28.33 -31.66
N SER A 510 -0.04 -29.38 -31.98
CA SER A 510 -0.59 -30.30 -30.98
C SER A 510 0.35 -31.51 -30.81
N LYS A 511 1.40 -31.36 -30.00
CA LYS A 511 2.08 -32.54 -29.45
C LYS A 511 1.13 -33.18 -28.43
N LYS A 512 0.64 -34.38 -28.75
CA LYS A 512 -0.18 -35.24 -27.89
C LYS A 512 0.46 -35.43 -26.50
N CYS A 513 0.01 -34.69 -25.50
CA CYS A 513 0.13 -35.09 -24.10
C CYS A 513 -0.91 -36.18 -23.83
N LYS A 514 -0.59 -37.44 -24.12
CA LYS A 514 -1.35 -38.57 -23.57
C LYS A 514 -0.94 -38.74 -22.10
N GLY A 515 -1.87 -38.52 -21.17
CA GLY A 515 -1.79 -39.17 -19.85
C GLY A 515 -2.06 -38.35 -18.59
N LEU A 516 -2.19 -37.02 -18.62
CA LEU A 516 -2.46 -36.21 -17.41
C LEU A 516 -3.31 -34.99 -17.78
N ALA A 517 -4.64 -35.17 -17.79
CA ALA A 517 -5.58 -34.07 -17.72
C ALA A 517 -6.24 -34.12 -16.33
N PRO A 518 -5.91 -33.20 -15.40
CA PRO A 518 -6.77 -32.99 -14.25
C PRO A 518 -8.09 -32.40 -14.76
N LYS A 519 -9.20 -33.12 -14.60
CA LYS A 519 -10.54 -32.57 -14.82
C LYS A 519 -10.78 -31.52 -13.72
N PRO A 520 -11.01 -30.24 -14.05
CA PRO A 520 -11.50 -29.28 -13.06
C PRO A 520 -13.01 -29.49 -12.92
N GLU A 521 -13.43 -30.27 -11.93
CA GLU A 521 -14.83 -30.32 -11.49
C GLU A 521 -15.15 -29.12 -10.57
N PHE A 522 -15.00 -27.89 -11.08
CA PHE A 522 -15.54 -26.69 -10.43
C PHE A 522 -15.73 -25.59 -11.48
N LEU A 523 -16.74 -25.73 -12.32
CA LEU A 523 -17.44 -24.61 -12.95
C LEU A 523 -18.91 -24.98 -13.05
N HIS A 524 -19.75 -24.12 -12.50
CA HIS A 524 -21.19 -24.25 -12.38
C HIS A 524 -21.85 -24.73 -13.66
N SER A 525 -22.51 -25.89 -13.58
CA SER A 525 -23.44 -26.36 -14.59
C SER A 525 -24.77 -25.61 -14.45
N GLY A 526 -25.14 -24.88 -15.50
CA GLY A 526 -26.53 -24.61 -15.85
C GLY A 526 -27.12 -23.33 -15.27
N GLN A 527 -27.08 -22.26 -16.06
CA GLN A 527 -28.30 -21.59 -16.55
C GLN A 527 -27.93 -20.61 -17.67
N ASP A 528 -28.61 -20.74 -18.79
CA ASP A 528 -28.47 -19.91 -19.98
C ASP A 528 -28.75 -18.44 -19.65
N ALA A 529 -27.76 -17.59 -19.87
CA ALA A 529 -27.95 -16.14 -19.95
C ALA A 529 -27.49 -15.70 -21.35
N VAL A 530 -28.45 -15.67 -22.26
CA VAL A 530 -28.34 -14.98 -23.54
C VAL A 530 -28.20 -13.48 -23.23
N VAL A 531 -27.06 -12.90 -23.59
CA VAL A 531 -26.89 -11.44 -23.61
C VAL A 531 -26.84 -11.04 -25.08
N GLU A 532 -28.01 -10.63 -25.59
CA GLU A 532 -28.10 -9.84 -26.81
C GLU A 532 -27.54 -8.45 -26.53
N SER A 533 -26.58 -8.03 -27.36
CA SER A 533 -26.01 -6.70 -27.36
C SER A 533 -26.84 -5.79 -28.25
N GLU A 534 -27.62 -4.88 -27.68
CA GLU A 534 -28.01 -3.63 -28.34
C GLU A 534 -28.00 -2.46 -27.33
N VAL A 535 -27.32 -1.39 -27.76
CA VAL A 535 -27.17 -0.02 -27.20
C VAL A 535 -26.14 0.18 -26.07
#